data_AF-A0A9W3FCS0-F1
#
_entry.id   AF-A0A9W3FCS0-F1
#
_cell.length_a   1.000
_cell.length_b   1.000
_cell.length_c   1.000
_cell.angle_alpha   90.00
_cell.angle_beta   90.00
_cell.angle_gamma   90.00
#
_symmetry.space_group_name_H-M   'P 1'
#
loop_
_entity.id
_entity.type
_entity.pdbx_description
1 polymer ?
#
loop_
_entity_poly.entity_id
_entity_poly.type
_entity_poly.pdbx_seq_one_letter_code
_entity_poly.pdbx_strand_id
1 'polypeptide(L)'
;MELLSALSLGELALSFSRVPLFPVFDLSYFIVSIIYLKYEPGAVELSRRHPMASWLCAMLHCFGSYILADLLLGEPLIDYFSNNSSILLASAVWYLIFFCPLDLFYKCVCFLPVKLIFVAMKEVVRVRKIAVGIHHAHHHYHHGWFVMIATGWVKGSGVALMSNFEQLLRGVWKPETNEILHMSFPTKASLYGAILFTLQQTRWLPVSKATLIFIFTMFMVSCKVFLTATHSHSSPFDVLEGYICPVLFGSDWGGDHHHDNHGGSQGGSGPGSPHSLPTKSKEELSEGSRKKKTKKAD
;
A
#
# COMPACT_ATOMS: atom_id res chain seq x y z
N MET A 1 -29.77 11.86 -12.69
CA MET A 1 -28.93 12.27 -13.85
C MET A 1 -28.82 13.78 -14.01
N GLU A 2 -29.77 14.60 -13.52
CA GLU A 2 -29.74 16.06 -13.73
C GLU A 2 -28.73 16.82 -12.83
N LEU A 3 -28.43 16.34 -11.63
CA LEU A 3 -27.47 16.99 -10.72
C LEU A 3 -26.02 16.93 -11.20
N LEU A 4 -25.66 15.88 -11.96
CA LEU A 4 -24.34 15.71 -12.58
C LEU A 4 -24.15 16.57 -13.82
N SER A 5 -25.25 16.90 -14.50
CA SER A 5 -25.27 17.79 -15.68
C SER A 5 -25.19 19.26 -15.26
N ALA A 6 -25.84 19.64 -14.16
CA ALA A 6 -25.87 21.01 -13.64
C ALA A 6 -24.51 21.58 -13.18
N LEU A 7 -23.50 20.72 -12.97
CA LEU A 7 -22.22 21.10 -12.37
C LEU A 7 -21.01 21.02 -13.32
N SER A 8 -21.20 20.85 -14.64
CA SER A 8 -20.09 20.61 -15.60
C SER A 8 -19.17 19.43 -15.20
N LEU A 9 -19.64 18.56 -14.30
CA LEU A 9 -18.80 17.54 -13.66
C LEU A 9 -18.24 16.53 -14.67
N GLY A 10 -18.97 16.30 -15.77
CA GLY A 10 -18.49 15.51 -16.91
C GLY A 10 -17.28 16.13 -17.62
N GLU A 11 -17.28 17.45 -17.84
CA GLU A 11 -16.17 18.17 -18.47
C GLU A 11 -14.96 18.26 -17.53
N LEU A 12 -15.20 18.48 -16.24
CA LEU A 12 -14.16 18.44 -15.21
C LEU A 12 -13.52 17.06 -15.13
N ALA A 13 -14.32 15.99 -15.07
CA ALA A 13 -13.82 14.62 -15.03
C ALA A 13 -13.03 14.25 -16.30
N LEU A 14 -13.50 14.72 -17.46
CA LEU A 14 -12.81 14.50 -18.73
C LEU A 14 -11.48 15.25 -18.78
N SER A 15 -11.45 16.50 -18.33
CA SER A 15 -10.22 17.30 -18.21
C SER A 15 -9.24 16.64 -17.24
N PHE A 16 -9.71 16.20 -16.07
CA PHE A 16 -8.93 15.49 -15.06
C PHE A 16 -8.32 14.19 -15.62
N SER A 17 -9.10 13.40 -16.38
CA SER A 17 -8.63 12.15 -16.96
C SER A 17 -7.51 12.33 -18.00
N ARG A 18 -7.41 13.52 -18.61
CA ARG A 18 -6.44 13.87 -19.66
C ARG A 18 -5.16 14.52 -19.12
N VAL A 19 -5.08 14.81 -17.81
CA VAL A 19 -3.89 15.44 -17.22
C VAL A 19 -2.65 14.57 -17.48
N PRO A 20 -1.58 15.12 -18.08
CA PRO A 20 -0.36 14.35 -18.33
C PRO A 20 0.29 13.91 -17.02
N LEU A 21 0.69 12.64 -16.95
CA LEU A 21 1.36 12.08 -15.76
C LEU A 21 2.83 12.49 -15.70
N PHE A 22 3.52 12.43 -16.83
CA PHE A 22 4.92 12.81 -16.93
C PHE A 22 5.04 14.33 -17.13
N PRO A 23 5.99 15.02 -16.45
CA PRO A 23 6.93 14.49 -15.45
C PRO A 23 6.44 14.62 -14.00
N VAL A 24 5.45 15.48 -13.74
CA VAL A 24 5.14 15.97 -12.39
C VAL A 24 4.49 14.91 -11.50
N PHE A 25 3.53 14.13 -12.02
CA PHE A 25 2.88 13.08 -11.25
C PHE A 25 3.80 11.86 -11.07
N ASP A 26 4.57 11.50 -12.10
CA ASP A 26 5.53 10.40 -12.00
C ASP A 26 6.64 10.71 -10.98
N LEU A 27 7.12 11.96 -10.94
CA LEU A 27 8.04 12.44 -9.91
C LEU A 27 7.47 12.24 -8.51
N SER A 28 6.21 12.64 -8.27
CA SER A 28 5.55 12.45 -6.98
C SER A 28 5.41 10.97 -6.59
N TYR A 29 5.10 10.12 -7.57
CA TYR A 29 4.99 8.68 -7.37
C TYR A 29 6.34 8.09 -6.93
N PHE A 30 7.43 8.45 -7.62
CA PHE A 30 8.78 8.01 -7.28
C PHE A 30 9.22 8.52 -5.90
N ILE A 31 9.00 9.80 -5.60
CA ILE A 31 9.34 10.39 -4.29
C ILE A 31 8.67 9.61 -3.17
N VAL A 32 7.35 9.43 -3.23
CA VAL A 32 6.60 8.76 -2.16
C VAL A 32 6.99 7.29 -2.06
N SER A 33 7.12 6.57 -3.17
CA SER A 33 7.54 5.17 -3.17
C SER A 33 8.93 4.97 -2.57
N ILE A 34 9.90 5.83 -2.90
CA ILE A 34 11.26 5.73 -2.36
C ILE A 34 11.33 6.19 -0.90
N ILE A 35 10.50 7.15 -0.47
CA ILE A 35 10.35 7.48 0.96
C ILE A 35 9.87 6.24 1.74
N TYR A 36 8.88 5.50 1.22
CA TYR A 36 8.43 4.26 1.85
C TYR A 36 9.56 3.23 1.94
N LEU A 37 10.37 3.06 0.88
CA LEU A 37 11.57 2.23 0.93
C LEU A 37 12.56 2.71 2.01
N LYS A 38 12.77 4.02 2.18
CA LYS A 38 13.68 4.55 3.22
C LYS A 38 13.16 4.29 4.64
N TYR A 39 11.84 4.15 4.84
CA TYR A 39 11.24 3.78 6.13
C TYR A 39 11.44 2.31 6.50
N GLU A 40 11.72 1.45 5.52
CA GLU A 40 11.95 0.03 5.75
C GLU A 40 13.21 -0.21 6.61
N PRO A 41 13.15 -1.14 7.58
CA PRO A 41 14.27 -1.40 8.47
C PRO A 41 15.50 -1.88 7.69
N GLY A 42 16.65 -1.26 7.95
CA GLY A 42 17.91 -1.59 7.29
C GLY A 42 18.09 -1.01 5.88
N ALA A 43 17.11 -0.29 5.31
CA ALA A 43 17.22 0.27 3.96
C ALA A 43 18.35 1.30 3.82
N VAL A 44 18.57 2.13 4.86
CA VAL A 44 19.66 3.14 4.89
C VAL A 44 21.04 2.47 5.01
N GLU A 45 21.13 1.36 5.75
CA GLU A 45 22.39 0.61 5.85
C GLU A 45 22.71 -0.10 4.53
N LEU A 46 21.68 -0.69 3.90
CA LEU A 46 21.78 -1.33 2.60
C LEU A 46 22.27 -0.33 1.53
N SER A 47 21.76 0.91 1.52
CA SER A 47 22.18 1.91 0.54
C SER A 47 23.65 2.30 0.67
N ARG A 48 24.23 2.22 1.87
CA ARG A 48 25.64 2.55 2.12
C ARG A 48 26.58 1.37 1.85
N ARG A 49 26.19 0.15 2.19
CA ARG A 49 27.01 -1.06 1.98
C ARG A 49 26.90 -1.63 0.57
N HIS A 50 25.68 -1.64 0.03
CA HIS A 50 25.34 -2.25 -1.26
C HIS A 50 24.45 -1.30 -2.08
N PRO A 51 25.00 -0.19 -2.61
CA PRO A 51 24.22 0.84 -3.31
C PRO A 51 23.45 0.28 -4.52
N MET A 52 24.02 -0.69 -5.24
CA MET A 52 23.35 -1.34 -6.37
C MET A 52 22.09 -2.11 -5.95
N ALA A 53 22.14 -2.82 -4.81
CA ALA A 53 20.98 -3.53 -4.28
C ALA A 53 19.88 -2.56 -3.83
N SER A 54 20.27 -1.45 -3.17
CA SER A 54 19.34 -0.38 -2.80
C SER A 54 18.69 0.28 -4.01
N TRP A 55 19.46 0.56 -5.06
CA TRP A 55 18.93 1.10 -6.31
C TRP A 55 17.93 0.13 -6.96
N LEU A 56 18.25 -1.16 -7.02
CA LEU A 56 17.34 -2.17 -7.56
C LEU A 56 16.04 -2.26 -6.75
N CYS A 57 16.11 -2.21 -5.43
CA CYS A 57 14.92 -2.13 -4.57
C CYS A 57 14.09 -0.88 -4.89
N ALA A 58 14.74 0.28 -5.07
CA ALA A 58 14.05 1.50 -5.47
C ALA A 58 13.35 1.37 -6.83
N MET A 59 13.99 0.71 -7.81
CA MET A 59 13.38 0.43 -9.11
C MET A 59 12.16 -0.49 -8.98
N LEU A 60 12.19 -1.51 -8.11
CA LEU A 60 11.03 -2.34 -7.84
C LEU A 60 9.88 -1.58 -7.19
N HIS A 61 10.17 -0.67 -6.25
CA HIS A 61 9.16 0.21 -5.65
C HIS A 61 8.54 1.18 -6.68
N CYS A 62 9.29 1.60 -7.69
CA CYS A 62 8.81 2.53 -8.73
C CYS A 62 8.10 1.83 -9.90
N PHE A 63 8.62 0.67 -10.33
CA PHE A 63 8.22 -0.01 -11.57
C PHE A 63 7.61 -1.39 -11.35
N GLY A 64 7.49 -1.86 -10.10
CA GLY A 64 6.93 -3.18 -9.78
C GLY A 64 5.51 -3.38 -10.31
N SER A 65 4.74 -2.30 -10.48
CA SER A 65 3.42 -2.33 -11.14
C SER A 65 3.48 -2.74 -12.62
N TYR A 66 4.54 -2.37 -13.34
CA TYR A 66 4.74 -2.74 -14.74
C TYR A 66 5.29 -4.16 -14.83
N ILE A 67 6.36 -4.45 -14.07
CA ILE A 67 7.00 -5.77 -14.02
C ILE A 67 5.97 -6.88 -13.71
N LEU A 68 5.08 -6.69 -12.72
CA LEU A 68 4.05 -7.69 -12.41
C LEU A 68 2.97 -7.81 -13.48
N ALA A 69 2.59 -6.71 -14.13
CA ALA A 69 1.60 -6.77 -15.20
C ALA A 69 2.15 -7.49 -16.42
N ASP A 70 3.40 -7.19 -16.78
CA ASP A 70 4.08 -7.79 -17.92
C ASP A 70 4.33 -9.28 -17.65
N LEU A 71 4.68 -9.65 -16.39
CA LEU A 71 4.76 -11.05 -15.95
C LEU A 71 3.44 -11.80 -16.13
N LEU A 72 2.32 -11.20 -15.73
CA LEU A 72 0.99 -11.83 -15.85
C LEU A 72 0.53 -11.97 -17.30
N LEU A 73 0.95 -11.06 -18.18
CA LEU A 73 0.57 -11.07 -19.60
C LEU A 73 1.56 -11.83 -20.48
N GLY A 74 2.69 -12.30 -19.92
CA GLY A 74 3.74 -12.99 -20.68
C GLY A 74 4.57 -12.04 -21.56
N GLU A 75 4.59 -10.75 -21.24
CA GLU A 75 5.39 -9.72 -21.91
C GLU A 75 6.80 -9.63 -21.27
N PRO A 76 7.79 -9.03 -21.96
CA PRO A 76 9.13 -8.87 -21.40
C PRO A 76 9.09 -8.01 -20.12
N LEU A 77 9.55 -8.56 -18.99
CA LEU A 77 9.51 -7.90 -17.67
C LEU A 77 10.24 -6.55 -17.59
N ILE A 78 11.16 -6.33 -18.53
CA ILE A 78 12.06 -5.17 -18.60
C ILE A 78 11.59 -4.21 -19.70
N ASP A 79 10.43 -4.44 -20.33
CA ASP A 79 9.93 -3.60 -21.42
C ASP A 79 9.81 -2.13 -21.01
N TYR A 80 9.30 -1.86 -19.80
CA TYR A 80 9.21 -0.49 -19.27
C TYR A 80 10.58 0.18 -19.04
N PHE A 81 11.66 -0.60 -18.90
CA PHE A 81 13.02 -0.05 -18.79
C PHE A 81 13.57 0.48 -20.12
N SER A 82 12.84 0.33 -21.23
CA SER A 82 13.14 1.07 -22.46
C SER A 82 12.96 2.59 -22.28
N ASN A 83 12.15 3.03 -21.31
CA ASN A 83 11.92 4.44 -21.02
C ASN A 83 13.02 5.05 -20.15
N ASN A 84 14.13 5.42 -20.80
CA ASN A 84 15.31 6.02 -20.16
C ASN A 84 14.98 7.25 -19.31
N SER A 85 14.05 8.10 -19.74
CA SER A 85 13.68 9.32 -19.01
C SER A 85 13.05 9.01 -17.65
N SER A 86 12.14 8.03 -17.58
CA SER A 86 11.51 7.61 -16.32
C SER A 86 12.52 6.94 -15.37
N ILE A 87 13.43 6.13 -15.90
CA ILE A 87 14.47 5.46 -15.09
C ILE A 87 15.45 6.48 -14.53
N LEU A 88 15.91 7.42 -15.35
CA LEU A 88 16.81 8.49 -14.91
C LEU A 88 16.14 9.35 -13.84
N LEU A 89 14.85 9.67 -14.02
CA LEU A 89 14.09 10.43 -13.01
C LEU A 89 13.97 9.66 -11.69
N ALA A 90 13.59 8.37 -11.72
CA ALA A 90 13.50 7.54 -10.53
C ALA A 90 14.86 7.36 -9.84
N SER A 91 15.93 7.19 -10.61
CA SER A 91 17.31 7.07 -10.11
C SER A 91 17.81 8.37 -9.48
N ALA A 92 17.51 9.52 -10.08
CA ALA A 92 17.82 10.82 -9.51
C ALA A 92 17.09 11.05 -8.17
N VAL A 93 15.81 10.69 -8.10
CA VAL A 93 15.02 10.77 -6.86
C VAL A 93 15.60 9.85 -5.78
N TRP A 94 15.98 8.61 -6.14
CA TRP A 94 16.64 7.68 -5.23
C TRP A 94 17.94 8.27 -4.68
N TYR A 95 18.79 8.81 -5.56
CA TYR A 95 20.05 9.40 -5.15
C TYR A 95 19.83 10.60 -4.21
N LEU A 96 18.89 11.49 -4.53
CA LEU A 96 18.56 12.65 -3.70
C LEU A 96 17.96 12.26 -2.34
N ILE A 97 17.18 11.17 -2.25
CA ILE A 97 16.59 10.75 -0.98
C ILE A 97 17.62 10.08 -0.06
N PHE A 98 18.57 9.32 -0.61
CA PHE A 98 19.54 8.54 0.20
C PHE A 98 20.87 9.26 0.44
N PHE A 99 21.35 10.09 -0.49
CA PHE A 99 22.71 10.64 -0.48
C PHE A 99 22.78 12.17 -0.47
N CYS A 100 21.66 12.89 -0.46
CA CYS A 100 21.67 14.35 -0.39
C CYS A 100 22.31 14.84 0.92
N PRO A 101 23.26 15.81 0.86
CA PRO A 101 23.91 16.32 2.06
C PRO A 101 22.88 16.88 3.05
N LEU A 102 23.10 16.61 4.34
CA LEU A 102 22.23 17.03 5.45
C LEU A 102 20.79 16.47 5.41
N ASP A 103 20.52 15.47 4.55
CA ASP A 103 19.18 14.95 4.27
C ASP A 103 18.17 16.06 3.88
N LEU A 104 18.65 17.15 3.24
CA LEU A 104 17.83 18.32 2.95
C LEU A 104 16.62 17.97 2.08
N PHE A 105 16.87 17.26 0.98
CA PHE A 105 15.80 16.84 0.06
C PHE A 105 14.74 16.00 0.79
N TYR A 106 15.18 14.99 1.56
CA TYR A 106 14.30 14.14 2.35
C TYR A 106 13.47 14.95 3.36
N LYS A 107 14.07 15.91 4.08
CA LYS A 107 13.37 16.80 5.02
C LYS A 107 12.31 17.66 4.31
N CYS A 108 12.63 18.20 3.14
CA CYS A 108 11.68 19.01 2.35
C CYS A 108 10.46 18.18 1.91
N VAL A 109 10.68 16.98 1.36
CA VAL A 109 9.57 16.13 0.88
C VAL A 109 8.79 15.44 2.00
N CYS A 110 9.40 15.29 3.19
CA CYS A 110 8.73 14.76 4.37
C CYS A 110 8.02 15.83 5.22
N PHE A 111 8.15 17.12 4.89
CA PHE A 111 7.33 18.16 5.50
C PHE A 111 5.85 17.87 5.23
N LEU A 112 5.03 17.80 6.28
CA LEU A 112 3.69 17.21 6.20
C LEU A 112 2.81 17.80 5.08
N PRO A 113 2.65 19.13 4.92
CA PRO A 113 1.88 19.69 3.80
C PRO A 113 2.38 19.24 2.42
N VAL A 114 3.70 19.22 2.22
CA VAL A 114 4.33 18.80 0.96
C VAL A 114 4.14 17.30 0.74
N LYS A 115 4.31 16.49 1.79
CA LYS A 115 4.07 15.04 1.77
C LYS A 115 2.62 14.71 1.39
N LEU A 116 1.64 15.43 1.93
CA LEU A 116 0.22 15.23 1.60
C LEU A 116 -0.07 15.50 0.12
N ILE A 117 0.54 16.54 -0.47
CA ILE A 117 0.41 16.83 -1.90
C ILE A 117 0.97 15.67 -2.74
N PHE A 118 2.18 15.20 -2.42
CA PHE A 118 2.77 14.08 -3.16
C PHE A 118 1.98 12.77 -2.99
N VAL A 119 1.45 12.51 -1.80
CA VAL A 119 0.57 11.35 -1.56
C VAL A 119 -0.70 11.46 -2.41
N ALA A 120 -1.34 12.62 -2.47
CA ALA A 120 -2.51 12.83 -3.32
C ALA A 120 -2.18 12.56 -4.80
N MET A 121 -1.08 13.12 -5.30
CA MET A 121 -0.65 12.93 -6.69
C MET A 121 -0.31 11.47 -7.00
N LYS A 122 0.34 10.75 -6.08
CA LYS A 122 0.63 9.31 -6.22
C LYS A 122 -0.65 8.49 -6.41
N GLU A 123 -1.73 8.82 -5.70
CA GLU A 123 -3.00 8.10 -5.84
C GLU A 123 -3.68 8.38 -7.19
N VAL A 124 -3.53 9.59 -7.76
CA VAL A 124 -3.94 9.86 -9.15
C VAL A 124 -3.23 8.93 -10.13
N VAL A 125 -1.91 8.76 -9.97
CA VAL A 125 -1.11 7.83 -10.81
C VAL A 125 -1.60 6.41 -10.64
N ARG A 126 -1.89 5.97 -9.41
CA ARG A 126 -2.38 4.62 -9.12
C ARG A 126 -3.67 4.31 -9.88
N VAL A 127 -4.67 5.19 -9.79
CA VAL A 127 -5.96 4.98 -10.46
C VAL A 127 -5.78 4.93 -11.98
N ARG A 128 -4.94 5.80 -12.53
CA ARG A 128 -4.61 5.77 -13.96
C ARG A 128 -3.91 4.47 -14.36
N LYS A 129 -2.96 3.97 -13.57
CA LYS A 129 -2.28 2.68 -13.80
C LYS A 129 -3.28 1.51 -13.82
N ILE A 130 -4.22 1.47 -12.88
CA ILE A 130 -5.29 0.44 -12.85
C ILE A 130 -6.11 0.48 -14.15
N ALA A 131 -6.61 1.66 -14.52
CA ALA A 131 -7.46 1.83 -15.70
C ALA A 131 -6.72 1.51 -17.02
N VAL A 132 -5.43 1.85 -17.10
CA VAL A 132 -4.57 1.49 -18.25
C VAL A 132 -4.30 -0.01 -18.28
N GLY A 133 -4.02 -0.64 -17.14
CA GLY A 133 -3.78 -2.09 -17.07
C GLY A 133 -4.99 -2.92 -17.50
N ILE A 134 -6.19 -2.53 -17.10
CA ILE A 134 -7.43 -3.20 -17.51
C ILE A 134 -7.68 -3.03 -19.00
N HIS A 135 -7.42 -1.84 -19.53
CA HIS A 135 -7.54 -1.59 -20.97
C HIS A 135 -6.53 -2.41 -21.79
N HIS A 136 -5.29 -2.51 -21.32
CA HIS A 136 -4.24 -3.34 -21.92
C HIS A 136 -4.62 -4.82 -21.91
N ALA A 137 -5.05 -5.34 -20.77
CA ALA A 137 -5.53 -6.72 -20.65
C ALA A 137 -6.76 -7.01 -21.53
N HIS A 138 -7.69 -6.06 -21.64
CA HIS A 138 -8.86 -6.18 -22.51
C HIS A 138 -8.49 -6.20 -24.01
N HIS A 139 -7.42 -5.51 -24.40
CA HIS A 139 -6.94 -5.53 -25.77
C HIS A 139 -6.41 -6.92 -26.14
N HIS A 140 -5.75 -7.61 -25.20
CA HIS A 140 -5.25 -8.97 -25.41
C HIS A 140 -6.34 -10.04 -25.23
N TYR A 141 -7.23 -9.86 -24.25
CA TYR A 141 -8.31 -10.77 -23.89
C TYR A 141 -9.65 -10.03 -23.74
N HIS A 142 -10.41 -9.88 -24.84
CA HIS A 142 -11.69 -9.14 -24.86
C HIS A 142 -12.75 -9.64 -23.86
N HIS A 143 -12.75 -10.93 -23.53
CA HIS A 143 -13.67 -11.54 -22.57
C HIS A 143 -12.97 -12.15 -21.35
N GLY A 144 -11.69 -11.86 -21.13
CA GLY A 144 -10.91 -12.38 -20.02
C GLY A 144 -11.09 -11.56 -18.74
N TRP A 145 -12.25 -11.64 -18.08
CA TRP A 145 -12.60 -10.76 -16.95
C TRP A 145 -11.62 -10.93 -15.78
N PHE A 146 -11.23 -12.17 -15.50
CA PHE A 146 -10.22 -12.48 -14.48
C PHE A 146 -8.85 -11.87 -14.82
N VAL A 147 -8.43 -11.94 -16.09
CA VAL A 147 -7.15 -11.37 -16.53
C VAL A 147 -7.16 -9.85 -16.42
N MET A 148 -8.29 -9.21 -16.75
CA MET A 148 -8.49 -7.77 -16.59
C MET A 148 -8.39 -7.35 -15.13
N ILE A 149 -9.10 -8.04 -14.23
CA ILE A 149 -9.06 -7.77 -12.78
C ILE A 149 -7.65 -7.98 -12.24
N ALA A 150 -7.01 -9.11 -12.58
CA ALA A 150 -5.66 -9.42 -12.11
C ALA A 150 -4.64 -8.37 -12.58
N THR A 151 -4.65 -8.00 -13.86
CA THR A 151 -3.75 -7.00 -14.43
C THR A 151 -3.99 -5.61 -13.81
N GLY A 152 -5.25 -5.20 -13.67
CA GLY A 152 -5.62 -3.96 -13.00
C GLY A 152 -5.16 -3.92 -11.54
N TRP A 153 -5.35 -5.02 -10.82
CA TRP A 153 -4.98 -5.16 -9.42
C TRP A 153 -3.46 -5.08 -9.23
N VAL A 154 -2.66 -5.79 -10.04
CA VAL A 154 -1.19 -5.68 -9.94
C VAL A 154 -0.66 -4.30 -10.33
N LYS A 155 -1.28 -3.62 -11.33
CA LYS A 155 -0.89 -2.26 -11.70
C LYS A 155 -1.20 -1.25 -10.58
N GLY A 156 -2.26 -1.48 -9.81
CA GLY A 156 -2.65 -0.65 -8.67
C GLY A 156 -1.82 -0.91 -7.42
N SER A 157 -1.64 -2.17 -7.04
CA SER A 157 -0.95 -2.57 -5.81
C SER A 157 0.58 -2.46 -5.94
N GLY A 158 1.11 -2.73 -7.14
CA GLY A 158 2.53 -2.61 -7.45
C GLY A 158 3.42 -3.48 -6.56
N VAL A 159 4.47 -2.89 -6.02
CA VAL A 159 5.48 -3.60 -5.21
C VAL A 159 4.91 -4.31 -3.99
N ALA A 160 3.75 -3.91 -3.47
CA ALA A 160 3.13 -4.56 -2.31
C ALA A 160 2.91 -6.07 -2.54
N LEU A 161 2.44 -6.45 -3.73
CA LEU A 161 2.21 -7.87 -4.07
C LEU A 161 3.51 -8.67 -4.27
N MET A 162 4.63 -7.99 -4.52
CA MET A 162 5.97 -8.60 -4.59
C MET A 162 6.83 -8.28 -3.36
N SER A 163 6.22 -7.84 -2.26
CA SER A 163 6.95 -7.39 -1.06
C SER A 163 7.87 -8.48 -0.50
N ASN A 164 7.49 -9.75 -0.55
CA ASN A 164 8.35 -10.86 -0.15
C ASN A 164 9.64 -10.96 -1.00
N PHE A 165 9.53 -10.76 -2.31
CA PHE A 165 10.69 -10.76 -3.21
C PHE A 165 11.55 -9.51 -3.02
N GLU A 166 10.93 -8.36 -2.75
CA GLU A 166 11.64 -7.13 -2.40
C GLU A 166 12.43 -7.29 -1.09
N GLN A 167 11.81 -7.91 -0.07
CA GLN A 167 12.48 -8.21 1.20
C GLN A 167 13.63 -9.18 0.99
N LEU A 168 13.44 -10.20 0.16
CA LEU A 168 14.50 -11.16 -0.18
C LEU A 168 15.71 -10.47 -0.82
N LEU A 169 15.50 -9.51 -1.72
CA LEU A 169 16.57 -8.70 -2.31
C LEU A 169 17.31 -7.83 -1.29
N ARG A 170 16.66 -7.47 -0.18
CA ARG A 170 17.26 -6.78 0.96
C ARG A 170 17.95 -7.74 1.95
N GLY A 171 17.86 -9.05 1.73
CA GLY A 171 18.37 -10.08 2.63
C GLY A 171 17.47 -10.36 3.83
N VAL A 172 16.19 -9.99 3.78
CA VAL A 172 15.19 -10.25 4.81
C VAL A 172 14.20 -11.29 4.28
N TRP A 173 13.95 -12.35 5.04
CA TRP A 173 12.93 -13.36 4.67
C TRP A 173 11.90 -13.47 5.79
N LYS A 174 10.65 -13.13 5.49
CA LYS A 174 9.51 -13.22 6.41
C LYS A 174 8.33 -13.92 5.71
N PRO A 175 8.30 -15.26 5.69
CA PRO A 175 7.26 -16.00 4.98
C PRO A 175 5.90 -15.98 5.69
N GLU A 176 5.89 -15.63 6.98
CA GLU A 176 4.71 -15.61 7.87
C GLU A 176 3.66 -14.56 7.44
N THR A 177 4.07 -13.51 6.72
CA THR A 177 3.20 -12.38 6.37
C THR A 177 3.24 -12.11 4.87
N ASN A 178 2.10 -12.25 4.20
CA ASN A 178 1.95 -11.95 2.77
C ASN A 178 0.85 -10.91 2.57
N GLU A 179 1.00 -10.02 1.59
CA GLU A 179 -0.04 -9.03 1.23
C GLU A 179 -1.33 -9.68 0.71
N ILE A 180 -1.27 -10.92 0.22
CA ILE A 180 -2.47 -11.68 -0.15
C ILE A 180 -3.21 -12.20 1.09
N LEU A 181 -2.46 -12.54 2.16
CA LEU A 181 -3.02 -13.05 3.41
C LEU A 181 -3.58 -11.92 4.29
N HIS A 182 -2.85 -10.82 4.39
CA HIS A 182 -3.27 -9.60 5.09
C HIS A 182 -3.13 -8.39 4.16
N MET A 183 -4.20 -8.13 3.38
CA MET A 183 -4.21 -7.05 2.41
C MET A 183 -4.19 -5.68 3.10
N SER A 184 -3.21 -4.85 2.74
CA SER A 184 -3.22 -3.45 3.15
C SER A 184 -4.31 -2.65 2.45
N PHE A 185 -4.70 -1.49 3.04
CA PHE A 185 -5.69 -0.58 2.45
C PHE A 185 -5.45 -0.32 0.95
N PRO A 186 -4.25 0.05 0.49
CA PRO A 186 -4.03 0.33 -0.94
C PRO A 186 -4.20 -0.90 -1.83
N THR A 187 -3.79 -2.09 -1.37
CA THR A 187 -3.94 -3.35 -2.12
C THR A 187 -5.40 -3.73 -2.27
N LYS A 188 -6.17 -3.62 -1.19
CA LYS A 188 -7.62 -3.88 -1.14
C LYS A 188 -8.40 -2.87 -1.98
N ALA A 189 -8.12 -1.59 -1.83
CA ALA A 189 -8.72 -0.55 -2.65
C ALA A 189 -8.42 -0.75 -4.14
N SER A 190 -7.19 -1.16 -4.48
CA SER A 190 -6.81 -1.45 -5.87
C SER A 190 -7.59 -2.63 -6.45
N LEU A 191 -7.90 -3.66 -5.65
CA LEU A 191 -8.75 -4.78 -6.06
C LEU A 191 -10.18 -4.31 -6.36
N TYR A 192 -10.80 -3.54 -5.45
CA TYR A 192 -12.13 -2.97 -5.69
C TYR A 192 -12.15 -2.06 -6.92
N GLY A 193 -11.13 -1.20 -7.06
CA GLY A 193 -10.94 -0.39 -8.26
C GLY A 193 -10.87 -1.25 -9.51
N ALA A 194 -10.10 -2.34 -9.49
CA ALA A 194 -9.96 -3.23 -10.63
C ALA A 194 -11.28 -3.91 -11.03
N ILE A 195 -12.09 -4.32 -10.06
CA ILE A 195 -13.43 -4.87 -10.30
C ILE A 195 -14.34 -3.80 -10.91
N LEU A 196 -14.40 -2.59 -10.34
CA LEU A 196 -15.25 -1.49 -10.82
C LEU A 196 -14.89 -1.08 -12.26
N PHE A 197 -13.60 -0.91 -12.56
CA PHE A 197 -13.13 -0.57 -13.90
C PHE A 197 -13.36 -1.71 -14.90
N THR A 198 -13.28 -2.97 -14.47
CA THR A 198 -13.63 -4.12 -15.31
C THR A 198 -15.13 -4.13 -15.64
N LEU A 199 -16.01 -3.92 -14.65
CA LEU A 199 -17.46 -3.81 -14.85
C LEU A 199 -17.83 -2.62 -15.76
N GLN A 200 -17.08 -1.52 -15.67
CA GLN A 200 -17.22 -0.39 -16.58
C GLN A 200 -16.77 -0.74 -18.00
N GLN A 201 -15.68 -1.50 -18.16
CA GLN A 201 -15.18 -1.95 -19.46
C GLN A 201 -16.12 -2.98 -20.12
N THR A 202 -16.78 -3.84 -19.34
CA THR A 202 -17.79 -4.81 -19.84
C THR A 202 -19.17 -4.20 -20.09
N ARG A 203 -19.36 -2.89 -19.89
CA ARG A 203 -20.63 -2.15 -20.02
C ARG A 203 -21.72 -2.55 -19.00
N TRP A 204 -21.37 -3.28 -17.95
CA TRP A 204 -22.31 -3.63 -16.87
C TRP A 204 -22.56 -2.45 -15.92
N LEU A 205 -21.56 -1.56 -15.76
CA LEU A 205 -21.69 -0.34 -14.98
C LEU A 205 -22.02 0.85 -15.92
N PRO A 206 -23.21 1.47 -15.82
CA PRO A 206 -23.63 2.57 -16.69
C PRO A 206 -23.01 3.91 -16.26
N VAL A 207 -21.68 3.99 -16.22
CA VAL A 207 -20.92 5.20 -15.85
C VAL A 207 -19.81 5.43 -16.87
N SER A 208 -19.55 6.70 -17.21
CA SER A 208 -18.45 7.05 -18.12
C SER A 208 -17.10 6.72 -17.49
N LYS A 209 -16.12 6.27 -18.29
CA LYS A 209 -14.76 5.98 -17.83
C LYS A 209 -14.12 7.18 -17.11
N ALA A 210 -14.29 8.39 -17.66
CA ALA A 210 -13.75 9.61 -17.07
C ALA A 210 -14.38 9.92 -15.69
N THR A 211 -15.70 9.78 -15.58
CA THR A 211 -16.42 9.97 -14.31
C THR A 211 -15.98 8.94 -13.27
N LEU A 212 -15.81 7.68 -13.66
CA LEU A 212 -15.34 6.64 -12.75
C LEU A 212 -13.90 6.89 -12.27
N ILE A 213 -13.01 7.29 -13.17
CA ILE A 213 -11.64 7.72 -12.82
C ILE A 213 -11.69 8.86 -11.80
N PHE A 214 -12.50 9.89 -12.04
CA PHE A 214 -12.59 11.05 -11.15
C PHE A 214 -13.09 10.66 -9.76
N ILE A 215 -14.25 9.98 -9.66
CA ILE A 215 -14.86 9.59 -8.39
C ILE A 215 -13.92 8.66 -7.59
N PHE A 216 -13.37 7.63 -8.24
CA PHE A 216 -12.48 6.68 -7.58
C PHE A 216 -11.17 7.35 -7.13
N THR A 217 -10.64 8.30 -7.92
CA THR A 217 -9.45 9.07 -7.51
C THR A 217 -9.74 9.97 -6.31
N MET A 218 -10.87 10.69 -6.29
CA MET A 218 -11.25 11.51 -5.14
C MET A 218 -11.38 10.67 -3.87
N PHE A 219 -11.98 9.48 -3.97
CA PHE A 219 -12.05 8.52 -2.87
C PHE A 219 -10.65 8.10 -2.37
N MET A 220 -9.78 7.64 -3.27
CA MET A 220 -8.43 7.20 -2.93
C MET A 220 -7.59 8.31 -2.30
N VAL A 221 -7.63 9.51 -2.88
CA VAL A 221 -6.93 10.69 -2.36
C VAL A 221 -7.43 11.05 -0.97
N SER A 222 -8.75 11.13 -0.77
CA SER A 222 -9.35 11.49 0.52
C SER A 222 -8.94 10.51 1.62
N CYS A 223 -9.07 9.20 1.35
CA CYS A 223 -8.66 8.17 2.31
C CYS A 223 -7.15 8.22 2.59
N LYS A 224 -6.29 8.33 1.57
CA LYS A 224 -4.83 8.32 1.78
C LYS A 224 -4.30 9.58 2.44
N VAL A 225 -4.87 10.74 2.14
CA VAL A 225 -4.56 12.00 2.83
C VAL A 225 -4.98 11.89 4.30
N PHE A 226 -6.19 11.40 4.58
CA PHE A 226 -6.67 11.19 5.95
C PHE A 226 -5.78 10.22 6.74
N LEU A 227 -5.46 9.05 6.17
CA LEU A 227 -4.58 8.07 6.81
C LEU A 227 -3.17 8.62 7.05
N THR A 228 -2.63 9.39 6.10
CA THR A 228 -1.30 10.00 6.25
C THR A 228 -1.30 11.11 7.30
N ALA A 229 -2.37 11.90 7.40
CA ALA A 229 -2.50 12.99 8.37
C ALA A 229 -2.76 12.49 9.80
N THR A 230 -3.54 11.41 9.95
CA THR A 230 -3.88 10.82 11.26
C THR A 230 -2.85 9.82 11.77
N HIS A 231 -1.86 9.44 10.95
CA HIS A 231 -0.93 8.33 11.23
C HIS A 231 -1.64 7.00 11.55
N SER A 232 -2.91 6.86 11.15
CA SER A 232 -3.69 5.67 11.42
C SER A 232 -3.41 4.57 10.40
N HIS A 233 -3.31 3.33 10.88
CA HIS A 233 -3.18 2.13 10.05
C HIS A 233 -4.54 1.44 9.79
N SER A 234 -5.63 1.91 10.41
CA SER A 234 -6.96 1.32 10.27
C SER A 234 -7.55 1.63 8.89
N SER A 235 -7.98 0.59 8.17
CA SER A 235 -8.56 0.74 6.84
C SER A 235 -10.06 1.09 6.97
N PRO A 236 -10.59 2.08 6.23
CA PRO A 236 -12.03 2.36 6.25
C PRO A 236 -12.88 1.19 5.71
N PHE A 237 -12.27 0.25 4.98
CA PHE A 237 -12.93 -0.98 4.54
C PHE A 237 -13.08 -2.01 5.66
N ASP A 238 -12.35 -1.88 6.77
CA ASP A 238 -12.38 -2.86 7.85
C ASP A 238 -13.74 -2.84 8.56
N VAL A 239 -14.38 -1.67 8.61
CA VAL A 239 -15.75 -1.51 9.08
C VAL A 239 -16.72 -2.26 8.15
N LEU A 240 -16.59 -2.10 6.83
CA LEU A 240 -17.46 -2.76 5.86
C LEU A 240 -17.26 -4.29 5.85
N GLU A 241 -16.03 -4.76 5.90
CA GLU A 241 -15.71 -6.19 5.99
C GLU A 241 -16.18 -6.80 7.31
N GLY A 242 -16.11 -6.05 8.43
CA GLY A 242 -16.67 -6.49 9.70
C GLY A 242 -18.17 -6.81 9.64
N TYR A 243 -18.91 -6.17 8.73
CA TYR A 243 -20.33 -6.48 8.48
C TYR A 243 -20.53 -7.56 7.41
N ILE A 244 -19.72 -7.55 6.35
CA ILE A 244 -19.91 -8.41 5.18
C ILE A 244 -19.30 -9.81 5.37
N CYS A 245 -18.11 -9.90 5.97
CA CYS A 245 -17.39 -11.17 6.13
C CYS A 245 -18.16 -12.18 6.99
N PRO A 246 -18.75 -11.82 8.14
CA PRO A 246 -19.57 -12.75 8.91
C PRO A 246 -20.82 -13.23 8.16
N VAL A 247 -21.37 -12.41 7.27
CA VAL A 247 -22.60 -12.72 6.51
C VAL A 247 -22.31 -13.63 5.31
N LEU A 248 -21.21 -13.39 4.58
CA LEU A 248 -20.87 -14.15 3.38
C LEU A 248 -20.04 -15.41 3.66
N PHE A 249 -19.14 -15.36 4.63
CA PHE A 249 -18.19 -16.45 4.93
C PHE A 249 -18.48 -17.14 6.27
N GLY A 250 -19.54 -16.73 6.96
CA GLY A 250 -19.89 -17.20 8.30
C GLY A 250 -19.20 -16.38 9.39
N SER A 251 -19.91 -16.17 10.50
CA SER A 251 -19.34 -15.55 11.69
C SER A 251 -18.41 -16.55 12.39
N ASP A 252 -17.13 -16.24 12.50
CA ASP A 252 -16.36 -16.78 13.62
C ASP A 252 -16.63 -15.88 14.83
N TRP A 253 -17.84 -16.02 15.40
CA TRP A 253 -18.14 -15.57 16.75
C TRP A 253 -17.68 -16.67 17.69
N GLY A 254 -16.37 -16.71 17.89
CA GLY A 254 -15.69 -17.61 18.83
C GLY A 254 -14.84 -16.81 19.82
N GLY A 255 -15.40 -15.76 20.42
CA GLY A 255 -14.90 -15.30 21.71
C GLY A 255 -15.54 -16.15 22.80
N ASP A 256 -14.85 -17.20 23.26
CA ASP A 256 -14.59 -17.45 24.69
C ASP A 256 -14.02 -18.84 24.95
N HIS A 257 -13.16 -18.89 25.96
CA HIS A 257 -12.54 -20.08 26.52
C HIS A 257 -13.56 -21.11 27.03
N HIS A 258 -13.08 -22.37 27.11
CA HIS A 258 -13.60 -23.52 27.88
C HIS A 258 -14.81 -24.27 27.27
N HIS A 259 -14.86 -25.59 27.09
CA HIS A 259 -14.17 -26.75 27.65
C HIS A 259 -14.33 -27.93 26.67
N ASP A 260 -13.30 -28.79 26.56
CA ASP A 260 -13.44 -30.26 26.48
C ASP A 260 -12.05 -30.84 26.76
N ASN A 261 -11.70 -31.06 28.03
CA ASN A 261 -11.93 -32.31 28.76
C ASN A 261 -11.24 -33.53 28.11
N HIS A 262 -9.97 -33.72 28.45
CA HIS A 262 -9.41 -35.05 28.72
C HIS A 262 -8.16 -34.92 29.60
N GLY A 263 -8.19 -35.58 30.78
CA GLY A 263 -6.95 -36.09 31.39
C GLY A 263 -6.61 -35.69 32.83
N GLY A 264 -7.44 -36.05 33.82
CA GLY A 264 -6.98 -36.81 34.98
C GLY A 264 -6.26 -36.14 36.17
N SER A 265 -6.95 -36.21 37.32
CA SER A 265 -6.46 -36.60 38.67
C SER A 265 -6.21 -35.54 39.76
N GLN A 266 -7.04 -35.67 40.82
CA GLN A 266 -6.84 -35.39 42.27
C GLN A 266 -6.62 -33.92 42.69
N GLY A 267 -7.27 -33.33 43.71
CA GLY A 267 -8.21 -33.74 44.75
C GLY A 267 -8.15 -32.70 45.89
N GLY A 268 -9.26 -32.39 46.57
CA GLY A 268 -9.26 -31.83 47.94
C GLY A 268 -9.58 -30.33 48.16
N SER A 269 -10.86 -30.05 48.44
CA SER A 269 -11.43 -29.24 49.54
C SER A 269 -10.84 -27.89 50.02
N GLY A 270 -11.71 -26.85 50.08
CA GLY A 270 -11.67 -25.76 51.07
C GLY A 270 -12.19 -24.39 50.57
N PRO A 271 -13.13 -23.69 51.26
CA PRO A 271 -13.62 -22.36 50.85
C PRO A 271 -12.91 -21.22 51.60
N GLY A 272 -12.57 -20.13 50.91
CA GLY A 272 -11.97 -18.94 51.50
C GLY A 272 -12.02 -17.72 50.56
N SER A 273 -12.43 -16.58 51.12
CA SER A 273 -12.87 -15.34 50.47
C SER A 273 -11.71 -14.45 49.94
N PRO A 274 -11.94 -13.18 49.50
CA PRO A 274 -11.51 -12.67 48.20
C PRO A 274 -10.29 -11.72 48.25
N HIS A 275 -9.53 -11.59 47.15
CA HIS A 275 -8.84 -10.36 46.71
C HIS A 275 -7.89 -10.67 45.53
N SER A 276 -8.04 -10.01 44.39
CA SER A 276 -6.91 -9.76 43.48
C SER A 276 -7.11 -8.51 42.63
N LEU A 277 -5.99 -7.82 42.42
CA LEU A 277 -5.81 -6.47 41.89
C LEU A 277 -5.95 -6.42 40.35
N PRO A 278 -6.24 -5.24 39.76
CA PRO A 278 -6.36 -5.09 38.31
C PRO A 278 -4.97 -5.06 37.64
N THR A 279 -4.79 -5.92 36.65
CA THR A 279 -3.63 -6.00 35.74
C THR A 279 -3.55 -4.77 34.83
N LYS A 280 -2.42 -4.05 34.91
CA LYS A 280 -2.06 -2.91 34.07
C LYS A 280 -1.63 -3.33 32.67
N SER A 281 -1.94 -2.45 31.72
CA SER A 281 -1.66 -2.47 30.29
C SER A 281 -0.18 -2.28 29.94
N LYS A 282 0.17 -2.85 28.79
CA LYS A 282 1.50 -2.96 28.16
C LYS A 282 1.97 -1.61 27.59
N GLU A 283 2.40 -0.69 28.45
CA GLU A 283 2.93 0.62 28.01
C GLU A 283 4.23 1.09 28.73
N GLU A 284 4.86 0.26 29.58
CA GLU A 284 6.10 0.62 30.28
C GLU A 284 7.32 -0.25 29.92
N LEU A 285 7.64 -0.39 28.63
CA LEU A 285 8.90 -1.02 28.19
C LEU A 285 9.78 -0.16 27.28
N SER A 286 9.52 1.15 27.17
CA SER A 286 10.24 2.03 26.22
C SER A 286 11.12 3.13 26.84
N GLU A 287 11.20 3.27 28.16
CA GLU A 287 12.02 4.33 28.79
C GLU A 287 12.91 3.77 29.91
N GLY A 288 14.02 3.14 29.52
CA GLY A 288 14.93 2.54 30.51
C GLY A 288 16.38 2.38 30.04
N SER A 289 16.83 3.16 29.06
CA SER A 289 18.24 3.13 28.64
C SER A 289 18.77 4.51 28.34
N ARG A 290 18.98 5.30 29.39
CA ARG A 290 20.00 6.37 29.41
C ARG A 290 20.38 6.67 30.87
N LYS A 291 21.71 6.67 31.11
CA LYS A 291 22.44 6.95 32.37
C LYS A 291 22.55 5.70 33.26
N LYS A 292 23.71 5.28 33.80
CA LYS A 292 24.93 6.02 34.16
C LYS A 292 26.05 4.98 34.40
N LYS A 293 27.18 5.06 33.69
CA LYS A 293 28.45 4.43 34.12
C LYS A 293 29.32 5.55 34.70
N THR A 294 29.48 5.57 36.02
CA THR A 294 30.65 6.19 36.66
C THR A 294 30.99 5.36 37.88
N LYS A 295 32.23 4.88 37.86
CA LYS A 295 32.84 3.90 38.76
C LYS A 295 33.49 4.66 39.92
N LYS A 296 33.34 4.13 41.14
CA LYS A 296 34.03 4.53 42.38
C LYS A 296 35.56 4.37 42.24
N ALA A 297 36.32 5.28 42.84
CA ALA A 297 37.62 5.02 43.47
C ALA A 297 37.94 6.17 44.45
N ASP A 298 38.28 5.75 45.67
CA ASP A 298 38.91 6.44 46.83
C ASP A 298 38.51 7.87 47.22
#